data_AF-A0A183B591-F1
#
_entry.id   AF-A0A183B591-F1
#
_cell.length_a   1.000
_cell.length_b   1.000
_cell.length_c   1.000
_cell.angle_alpha   90.00
_cell.angle_beta   90.00
_cell.angle_gamma   90.00
#
_symmetry.space_group_name_H-M   'P 1'
#
loop_
_entity.id
_entity.type
_entity.pdbx_description
1 polymer ?
#
loop_
_entity_poly.entity_id
_entity_poly.type
_entity_poly.pdbx_seq_one_letter_code
_entity_poly.pdbx_strand_id
1 'polypeptide(L)'
;MKEIIFLPEDMVKTLGSLDRGKATHPDEIHPKLLWPLESILKAPLARLFNQSMVAATLPQNWKVAAVTSIQKGGHRELPTNYRPVS
;
A
#
# COMPACT_ATOMS: atom_id res chain seq x y z
N MET A 1 22.15 -3.08 14.70
CA MET A 1 21.00 -2.86 13.80
C MET A 1 19.75 -3.01 14.66
N LYS A 2 18.82 -2.05 14.68
CA LYS A 2 17.59 -2.21 15.47
C LYS A 2 16.69 -3.23 14.77
N GLU A 3 16.24 -4.22 15.52
CA GLU A 3 15.24 -5.18 15.05
C GLU A 3 13.89 -4.47 14.93
N ILE A 4 13.27 -4.54 13.76
CA ILE A 4 11.94 -3.97 13.51
C ILE A 4 10.93 -5.08 13.74
N ILE A 5 10.05 -4.89 14.72
CA ILE A 5 8.98 -5.82 15.07
C ILE A 5 7.66 -5.11 14.83
N PHE A 6 6.78 -5.72 14.06
CA PHE A 6 5.43 -5.25 13.81
C PHE A 6 4.46 -5.88 14.81
N LEU A 7 3.80 -5.07 15.63
CA LEU A 7 2.78 -5.52 16.56
C LEU A 7 1.38 -5.40 15.93
N PRO A 8 0.41 -6.23 16.33
CA PRO A 8 -0.97 -6.10 15.85
C PRO A 8 -1.54 -4.68 16.06
N GLU A 9 -1.17 -3.99 17.14
CA GLU A 9 -1.70 -2.66 17.41
C GLU A 9 -1.11 -1.59 16.48
N ASP A 10 0.09 -1.82 15.94
CA ASP A 10 0.64 -0.99 14.85
C ASP A 10 -0.21 -1.14 13.59
N MET A 11 -0.74 -2.34 13.33
CA MET A 11 -1.62 -2.59 12.18
C MET A 11 -2.96 -1.88 12.34
N VAL A 12 -3.56 -1.91 13.54
CA VAL A 12 -4.81 -1.18 13.81
C VAL A 12 -4.62 0.32 13.57
N LYS A 13 -3.56 0.91 14.14
CA LYS A 13 -3.26 2.32 13.94
C LYS A 13 -3.05 2.65 12.45
N THR A 14 -2.33 1.78 11.73
CA THR A 14 -2.03 2.00 10.30
C THR A 14 -3.30 1.89 9.45
N LEU A 15 -4.09 0.83 9.64
CA LEU A 15 -5.34 0.59 8.92
C LEU A 15 -6.38 1.70 9.20
N GLY A 16 -6.46 2.15 10.44
CA GLY A 16 -7.28 3.29 10.86
C GLY A 16 -6.92 4.62 10.18
N SER A 17 -5.66 4.78 9.78
CA SER A 17 -5.15 6.00 9.14
C SER A 17 -5.23 6.00 7.61
N LEU A 18 -5.69 4.91 6.99
CA LEU A 18 -5.76 4.80 5.54
C LEU A 18 -6.77 5.81 4.94
N ASP A 19 -6.36 6.48 3.87
CA ASP A 19 -7.25 7.36 3.11
C ASP A 19 -8.25 6.53 2.30
N ARG A 20 -9.52 6.59 2.72
CA ARG A 20 -10.65 5.88 2.14
C ARG A 20 -10.99 6.33 0.72
N GLY A 21 -10.50 7.48 0.28
CA GLY A 21 -10.69 8.01 -1.07
C GLY A 21 -9.62 7.55 -2.07
N LYS A 22 -8.58 6.85 -1.62
CA LYS A 22 -7.51 6.38 -2.52
C LYS A 22 -7.98 5.23 -3.41
N ALA A 23 -7.41 5.20 -4.60
CA ALA A 23 -7.55 4.11 -5.53
C ALA A 23 -6.98 2.81 -4.94
N THR A 24 -7.49 1.69 -5.45
CA THR A 24 -6.92 0.36 -5.21
C THR A 24 -5.52 0.27 -5.79
N HIS A 25 -4.63 -0.44 -5.10
CA HIS A 25 -3.33 -0.81 -5.67
C HIS A 25 -3.53 -1.93 -6.71
N PRO A 26 -2.47 -2.42 -7.41
CA PRO A 26 -2.56 -3.59 -8.27
C PRO A 26 -3.05 -4.87 -7.57
N ASP A 27 -3.17 -4.86 -6.25
CA ASP A 27 -3.79 -5.92 -5.46
C ASP A 27 -5.32 -5.89 -5.48
N GLU A 28 -5.92 -4.83 -6.05
CA GLU A 28 -7.38 -4.60 -6.12
C GLU A 28 -8.07 -4.45 -4.75
N ILE A 29 -7.30 -4.29 -3.67
CA ILE A 29 -7.85 -4.20 -2.32
C ILE A 29 -8.13 -2.73 -1.99
N HIS A 30 -9.42 -2.41 -1.86
CA HIS A 30 -9.82 -1.03 -1.58
C HIS A 30 -9.63 -0.70 -0.07
N PRO A 31 -9.07 0.48 0.30
CA PRO A 31 -8.91 0.87 1.71
C PRO A 31 -10.19 0.81 2.55
N LYS A 32 -11.34 1.17 1.96
CA LYS A 32 -12.69 0.99 2.53
C LYS A 32 -13.02 -0.44 2.97
N LEU A 33 -12.42 -1.47 2.35
CA LEU A 33 -12.60 -2.86 2.78
C LEU A 33 -11.69 -3.19 3.98
N LEU A 34 -10.49 -2.62 4.02
CA LEU A 34 -9.50 -2.91 5.05
C LEU A 34 -9.87 -2.31 6.41
N TRP A 35 -10.41 -1.09 6.42
CA TRP A 35 -10.72 -0.38 7.66
C TRP A 35 -11.72 -1.12 8.57
N PRO A 36 -12.89 -1.60 8.11
CA PRO A 36 -13.81 -2.38 8.94
C PRO A 36 -13.24 -3.71 9.43
N LEU A 37 -12.21 -4.23 8.76
CA LEU A 37 -11.63 -5.54 9.02
C LEU A 37 -10.37 -5.46 9.89
N GLU A 38 -10.02 -4.29 10.43
CA GLU A 38 -8.77 -4.08 11.18
C GLU A 38 -8.59 -5.06 12.35
N SER A 39 -9.66 -5.38 13.07
CA SER A 39 -9.63 -6.29 14.21
C SER A 39 -9.32 -7.73 13.81
N ILE A 40 -9.73 -8.12 12.60
CA ILE A 40 -9.50 -9.45 12.01
C ILE A 40 -8.12 -9.50 11.36
N LEU A 41 -7.71 -8.42 10.68
CA LEU A 41 -6.49 -8.34 9.89
C LEU A 41 -5.24 -8.04 10.71
N LYS A 42 -5.37 -7.47 11.91
CA LYS A 42 -4.20 -7.01 12.69
C LYS A 42 -3.18 -8.11 12.97
N ALA A 43 -3.64 -9.29 13.37
CA ALA A 43 -2.78 -10.42 13.68
C ALA A 43 -2.11 -11.04 12.43
N PRO A 44 -2.86 -11.39 11.35
CA PRO A 44 -2.23 -11.94 10.14
C PRO A 44 -1.28 -10.96 9.46
N LEU A 45 -1.60 -9.65 9.43
CA LEU A 45 -0.71 -8.64 8.83
C LEU A 45 0.59 -8.49 9.63
N ALA A 46 0.52 -8.37 10.95
CA ALA A 46 1.71 -8.30 11.80
C ALA A 46 2.62 -9.52 11.60
N ARG A 47 2.03 -10.73 11.54
CA ARG A 47 2.78 -11.96 11.26
C ARG A 47 3.44 -11.92 9.88
N LEU A 48 2.71 -11.52 8.84
CA LEU A 48 3.22 -11.46 7.47
C LEU A 48 4.40 -10.49 7.33
N PHE A 49 4.31 -9.30 7.94
CA PHE A 49 5.40 -8.33 7.90
C PHE A 49 6.63 -8.79 8.68
N ASN A 50 6.44 -9.36 9.87
CA ASN A 50 7.56 -9.94 10.63
C ASN A 50 8.24 -11.09 9.87
N GLN A 51 7.47 -11.97 9.22
CA GLN A 51 8.02 -13.02 8.37
C GLN A 51 8.82 -12.45 7.20
N SER A 52 8.32 -11.37 6.58
CA SER A 52 9.01 -10.68 5.49
C SER A 52 10.33 -10.05 5.95
N MET A 53 10.37 -9.49 7.16
CA MET A 53 11.60 -8.95 7.76
C MET A 53 12.64 -10.03 8.04
N VAL A 54 12.22 -11.16 8.64
CA VAL A 54 13.12 -12.28 8.96
C VAL A 54 13.67 -12.92 7.68
N ALA A 55 12.82 -13.12 6.67
CA ALA A 55 13.24 -13.68 5.40
C ALA A 55 14.02 -12.68 4.52
N ALA A 56 14.00 -11.38 4.85
CA ALA A 56 14.47 -10.30 4.00
C ALA A 56 13.88 -10.34 2.58
N THR A 57 12.63 -10.78 2.46
CA THR A 57 11.92 -10.91 1.18
C THR A 57 10.55 -10.29 1.24
N LEU A 58 10.14 -9.61 0.17
CA LEU A 58 8.78 -9.13 -0.04
C LEU A 58 8.07 -9.96 -1.12
N PRO A 59 6.74 -10.15 -1.04
CA PRO A 59 5.93 -10.67 -2.13
C PRO A 59 6.16 -9.90 -3.43
N GLN A 60 6.16 -10.60 -4.56
CA GLN A 60 6.43 -9.97 -5.86
C GLN A 60 5.40 -8.87 -6.18
N ASN A 61 4.12 -9.09 -5.83
CA ASN A 61 3.04 -8.12 -6.03
C ASN A 61 3.26 -6.81 -5.27
N TRP A 62 4.01 -6.81 -4.17
CA TRP A 62 4.32 -5.60 -3.40
C TRP A 62 5.49 -4.80 -3.98
N LYS A 63 6.26 -5.40 -4.90
CA LYS A 63 7.41 -4.76 -5.56
C LYS A 63 7.03 -4.09 -6.88
N VAL A 64 5.80 -4.31 -7.36
CA VAL A 64 5.29 -3.76 -8.62
C VAL A 64 4.20 -2.73 -8.33
N ALA A 65 4.21 -1.63 -9.07
CA ALA A 65 3.19 -0.60 -8.98
C ALA A 65 2.64 -0.30 -10.38
N ALA A 66 1.33 -0.05 -10.47
CA ALA A 66 0.71 0.36 -11.72
C ALA A 66 0.99 1.84 -11.96
N VAL A 67 1.80 2.14 -12.97
CA VAL A 67 2.11 3.53 -13.32
C VAL A 67 1.04 4.06 -14.27
N THR A 68 0.32 5.09 -13.84
CA THR A 68 -0.67 5.80 -14.64
C THR A 68 -0.19 7.22 -14.94
N SER A 69 -0.34 7.69 -16.18
CA SER A 69 -0.01 9.06 -16.54
C SER A 69 -1.14 10.02 -16.15
N ILE A 70 -0.86 11.01 -15.30
CA ILE A 70 -1.78 12.10 -15.00
C ILE A 70 -1.36 13.35 -15.75
N GLN A 71 -2.30 13.96 -16.49
CA GLN A 71 -2.08 15.24 -17.15
C GLN A 71 -1.89 16.35 -16.09
N LYS A 72 -0.79 17.09 -16.16
CA LYS A 72 -0.52 18.22 -15.26
C LYS A 72 -1.01 19.58 -15.80
N GLY A 73 -1.30 19.68 -17.10
CA GLY A 73 -1.79 20.90 -17.78
C GLY A 73 -1.47 20.88 -19.28
N GLY A 74 -1.74 21.97 -20.01
CA GLY A 74 -1.33 22.14 -21.41
C GLY A 74 -2.02 21.21 -22.43
N HIS A 75 -1.48 21.15 -23.66
CA HIS A 75 -2.03 20.35 -24.74
C HIS A 75 -1.85 18.84 -24.48
N ARG A 76 -2.90 18.05 -24.73
CA ARG A 76 -2.94 16.58 -24.47
C ARG A 76 -1.99 15.78 -25.36
N GLU A 77 -1.60 16.32 -26.50
CA GLU A 77 -0.72 15.61 -27.44
C GLU A 77 0.76 15.67 -27.07
N LEU A 78 1.14 16.54 -26.12
CA LEU A 78 2.54 16.69 -25.71
C LEU A 78 2.86 15.74 -24.55
N PRO A 79 3.76 14.75 -24.73
CA PRO A 79 4.11 13.81 -23.66
C PRO A 79 4.67 14.50 -22.40
N THR A 80 5.34 15.64 -22.59
CA THR A 80 5.92 16.44 -21.51
C THR A 80 4.89 17.05 -20.56
N ASN A 81 3.61 17.05 -20.94
CA ASN A 81 2.48 17.56 -20.15
C ASN A 81 1.83 16.51 -19.23
N TYR A 82 2.45 15.34 -19.12
CA TYR A 82 2.04 14.28 -18.21
C TYR A 82 3.10 14.05 -17.13
N ARG A 83 2.68 13.49 -16.00
CA ARG A 83 3.59 12.91 -14.99
C ARG A 83 3.15 11.49 -14.69
N PRO A 84 4.09 10.54 -14.57
CA PRO A 84 3.77 9.21 -14.05
C PRO A 84 3.42 9.32 -12.57
N VAL A 85 2.36 8.64 -12.16
CA VAL A 85 2.03 8.38 -10.76
C VAL A 85 1.82 6.88 -10.58
N SER A 86 2.19 6.39 -9.41
CA SER A 86 1.96 5.01 -8.94
C SER A 86 0.96 4.98 -7.80
#